data_AF-A0A971KZF3-F1
#
_entry.id   AF-A0A971KZF3-F1
#
_cell.length_a   1.000
_cell.length_b   1.000
_cell.length_c   1.000
_cell.angle_alpha   90.00
_cell.angle_beta   90.00
_cell.angle_gamma   90.00
#
_symmetry.space_group_name_H-M   'P 1'
#
loop_
_entity.id
_entity.type
_entity.pdbx_description
1 polymer ?
#
loop_
_entity_poly.entity_id
_entity_poly.type
_entity_poly.pdbx_seq_one_letter_code
_entity_poly.pdbx_strand_id
1 'polypeptide(L)'
;ILDEPTTGLHMADVHRLIQVLQRLVDTGNTVVVIEHNLDVIKTADHIIDLGPEGGDRGGEVVACGRPEEVAEAEGSYTGQFLKRVLFGQ
;
A
#
# COMPACT_ATOMS: atom_id res chain seq x y z
N ILE A 1 -14.26 -0.01 -1.87
CA ILE A 1 -13.17 0.26 -2.84
C ILE A 1 -12.95 1.76 -2.85
N LEU A 2 -11.71 2.22 -2.69
CA LEU A 2 -11.34 3.64 -2.73
C LEU A 2 -10.17 3.83 -3.69
N ASP A 3 -10.17 4.94 -4.42
CA ASP A 3 -9.13 5.29 -5.39
C ASP A 3 -8.36 6.51 -4.87
N GLU A 4 -7.08 6.32 -4.54
CA GLU A 4 -6.16 7.32 -3.98
C GLU A 4 -6.76 8.25 -2.90
N PRO A 5 -7.32 7.69 -1.80
CA PRO A 5 -8.05 8.46 -0.80
C PRO A 5 -7.17 9.43 0.00
N THR A 6 -5.83 9.34 -0.08
CA THR A 6 -4.92 10.31 0.54
C THR A 6 -4.67 11.57 -0.28
N THR A 7 -5.18 11.65 -1.51
CA THR A 7 -4.97 12.81 -2.39
C THR A 7 -5.40 14.12 -1.73
N GLY A 8 -4.46 15.06 -1.59
CA GLY A 8 -4.69 16.37 -0.99
C GLY A 8 -4.78 16.39 0.54
N LEU A 9 -4.56 15.25 1.22
CA LEU A 9 -4.57 15.19 2.67
C LEU A 9 -3.22 15.55 3.28
N HIS A 10 -3.27 16.28 4.40
CA HIS A 10 -2.11 16.46 5.25
C HIS A 10 -1.77 15.16 6.00
N MET A 11 -0.52 14.95 6.40
CA MET A 11 -0.05 13.72 7.08
C MET A 11 -0.88 13.35 8.32
N ALA A 12 -1.35 14.35 9.08
CA ALA A 12 -2.23 14.13 10.23
C ALA A 12 -3.61 13.57 9.83
N ASP A 13 -4.12 13.96 8.67
CA ASP A 13 -5.41 13.49 8.16
C ASP A 13 -5.30 12.10 7.53
N VAL A 14 -4.15 11.77 6.93
CA VAL A 14 -3.84 10.40 6.49
C VAL A 14 -3.92 9.42 7.67
N HIS A 15 -3.33 9.75 8.83
CA HIS A 15 -3.43 8.91 10.01
C HIS A 15 -4.89 8.72 10.50
N ARG A 16 -5.71 9.78 10.44
CA ARG A 16 -7.14 9.68 10.77
C ARG A 16 -7.90 8.80 9.77
N LEU A 17 -7.58 8.94 8.48
CA LEU A 17 -8.16 8.10 7.43
C LEU A 17 -7.83 6.62 7.68
N ILE A 18 -6.57 6.28 7.94
CA ILE A 18 -6.15 4.90 8.26
C ILE A 18 -6.96 4.34 9.44
N GLN A 19 -7.15 5.11 10.51
CA GLN A 19 -7.97 4.68 11.66
C GLN A 19 -9.43 4.40 11.27
N VAL A 20 -10.01 5.18 10.36
CA VAL A 20 -11.38 4.95 9.87
C VAL A 20 -11.42 3.69 9.01
N LEU A 21 -10.47 3.49 8.10
CA LEU A 21 -10.38 2.30 7.27
C LEU A 21 -10.22 1.04 8.11
N GLN A 22 -9.37 1.07 9.14
CA GLN A 22 -9.18 -0.06 10.05
C GLN A 22 -10.47 -0.44 10.77
N ARG A 23 -11.25 0.54 11.26
CA ARG A 23 -12.57 0.26 11.89
C ARG A 23 -13.56 -0.40 10.94
N LEU A 24 -13.51 -0.06 9.65
CA LEU A 24 -14.34 -0.74 8.65
C LEU A 24 -13.92 -2.21 8.50
N VAL A 25 -12.62 -2.50 8.51
CA VAL A 25 -12.09 -3.86 8.48
C VAL A 25 -12.46 -4.64 9.75
N ASP A 26 -12.29 -4.03 10.92
CA ASP A 26 -12.59 -4.64 12.23
C ASP A 26 -14.07 -5.02 12.39
N THR A 27 -14.97 -4.38 11.63
CA THR A 27 -16.40 -4.70 11.61
C THR A 27 -16.76 -5.80 10.60
N GLY A 28 -15.76 -6.43 9.97
CA GLY A 28 -15.91 -7.55 9.05
C GLY A 28 -16.01 -7.16 7.58
N ASN A 29 -15.79 -5.88 7.23
CA ASN A 29 -15.78 -5.46 5.83
C ASN A 29 -14.41 -5.68 5.20
N THR A 30 -14.38 -5.83 3.86
CA THR A 30 -13.14 -5.78 3.09
C THR A 30 -12.97 -4.40 2.48
N VAL A 31 -11.81 -3.79 2.71
CA VAL A 31 -11.43 -2.52 2.12
C VAL A 31 -10.34 -2.77 1.09
N VAL A 32 -10.54 -2.30 -0.14
CA VAL A 32 -9.55 -2.32 -1.21
C VAL A 32 -9.25 -0.87 -1.57
N VAL A 33 -7.96 -0.51 -1.59
CA VAL A 33 -7.49 0.85 -1.81
C VAL A 33 -6.38 0.84 -2.86
N ILE A 34 -6.44 1.77 -3.80
CA ILE A 34 -5.32 2.12 -4.68
C ILE A 34 -4.56 3.26 -4.01
N GLU A 35 -3.27 3.09 -3.75
CA GLU A 35 -2.47 4.08 -3.03
C GLU A 35 -1.01 4.08 -3.49
N HIS A 36 -0.37 5.23 -3.31
CA HIS A 36 1.06 5.42 -3.42
C HIS A 36 1.68 5.94 -2.11
N ASN A 37 0.86 6.27 -1.11
CA ASN A 37 1.32 6.73 0.19
C ASN A 37 1.79 5.57 1.08
N LEU A 38 3.10 5.53 1.38
CA LEU A 38 3.72 4.48 2.19
C LEU A 38 3.17 4.37 3.61
N ASP A 39 2.61 5.46 4.19
CA ASP A 39 1.99 5.39 5.52
C ASP A 39 0.71 4.58 5.52
N VAL A 40 -0.02 4.54 4.41
CA VAL A 40 -1.20 3.67 4.24
C VAL A 40 -0.74 2.27 3.87
N ILE A 41 0.14 2.15 2.88
CA ILE A 41 0.60 0.85 2.34
C ILE A 41 1.21 -0.02 3.44
N LYS A 42 2.04 0.54 4.33
CA LYS A 42 2.68 -0.21 5.42
C LYS A 42 1.69 -0.78 6.45
N THR A 43 0.47 -0.26 6.49
CA THR A 43 -0.58 -0.69 7.43
C THR A 43 -1.53 -1.74 6.85
N ALA A 44 -1.39 -2.05 5.55
CA ALA A 44 -2.26 -3.00 4.88
C ALA A 44 -2.03 -4.44 5.37
N ASP A 45 -3.09 -5.23 5.46
CA ASP A 45 -2.98 -6.67 5.74
C ASP A 45 -2.42 -7.46 4.54
N HIS A 46 -2.66 -6.96 3.33
CA HIS A 46 -2.24 -7.57 2.07
C HIS A 46 -2.02 -6.50 0.99
N ILE A 47 -0.96 -6.66 0.21
CA ILE A 47 -0.57 -5.79 -0.91
C ILE A 47 -0.59 -6.62 -2.18
N ILE A 48 -1.07 -6.02 -3.27
CA ILE A 48 -0.88 -6.49 -4.64
C ILE A 48 -0.13 -5.37 -5.36
N ASP A 49 1.13 -5.60 -5.68
CA ASP A 49 1.97 -4.63 -6.39
C ASP A 49 1.92 -4.90 -7.89
N LEU A 50 1.70 -3.84 -8.66
CA LEU A 50 1.56 -3.88 -10.11
C LEU A 50 2.72 -3.17 -10.78
N GLY A 51 3.22 -3.74 -11.87
CA GLY A 51 4.34 -3.16 -12.59
C GLY A 51 4.89 -4.12 -13.64
N PRO A 52 6.23 -4.20 -13.82
CA PRO A 52 7.24 -3.41 -13.12
C PRO A 52 7.21 -1.92 -13.51
N GLU A 53 6.77 -1.60 -14.73
CA GLU A 53 6.70 -0.24 -15.26
C GLU A 53 5.24 0.21 -15.44
N GLY A 54 5.04 1.45 -15.91
CA GLY A 54 3.73 1.92 -16.39
C GLY A 54 3.50 1.64 -17.89
N GLY A 55 2.24 1.69 -18.31
CA GLY A 55 1.83 1.54 -19.72
C GLY A 55 2.04 0.13 -20.25
N ASP A 56 2.50 -0.01 -21.50
CA ASP A 56 2.67 -1.30 -22.19
C ASP A 56 3.73 -2.22 -21.55
N ARG A 57 4.55 -1.68 -20.65
CA ARG A 57 5.58 -2.42 -19.90
C ARG A 57 5.13 -2.77 -18.47
N GLY A 58 3.87 -2.51 -18.15
CA GLY A 58 3.24 -2.81 -16.88
C GLY A 58 2.13 -3.84 -16.99
N GLY A 59 1.25 -3.85 -15.99
CA GLY A 59 0.05 -4.70 -15.98
C GLY A 59 0.28 -6.11 -15.44
N GLU A 60 1.48 -6.40 -14.92
CA GLU A 60 1.79 -7.66 -14.26
C GLU A 60 1.76 -7.51 -12.74
N VAL A 61 1.43 -8.60 -12.05
CA VAL A 61 1.57 -8.69 -10.60
C VAL A 61 3.03 -9.01 -10.29
N VAL A 62 3.77 -8.02 -9.79
CA VAL A 62 5.21 -8.17 -9.50
C VAL A 62 5.48 -8.74 -8.12
N ALA A 63 4.59 -8.47 -7.16
CA ALA A 63 4.63 -9.03 -5.82
C ALA A 63 3.23 -9.03 -5.20
N CYS A 64 2.94 -10.00 -4.33
CA CYS A 64 1.77 -9.97 -3.48
C CYS A 64 2.05 -10.64 -2.14
N GLY A 65 1.38 -10.19 -1.08
CA GLY A 65 1.62 -10.70 0.28
C GLY A 65 1.43 -9.62 1.34
N ARG A 66 1.92 -9.91 2.54
CA ARG A 66 2.02 -8.92 3.61
C ARG A 66 3.03 -7.82 3.26
N PRO A 67 2.95 -6.64 3.87
CA PRO A 67 3.92 -5.57 3.69
C PRO A 67 5.39 -6.02 3.81
N GLU A 68 5.69 -6.87 4.78
CA GLU A 68 7.04 -7.38 5.01
C GLU A 68 7.50 -8.35 3.90
N GLU A 69 6.59 -9.12 3.31
CA GLU A 69 6.88 -10.04 2.20
C GLU A 69 7.13 -9.25 0.91
N VAL A 70 6.31 -8.24 0.63
CA VAL A 70 6.49 -7.36 -0.54
C VAL A 70 7.76 -6.51 -0.41
N ALA A 71 8.15 -6.10 0.81
CA ALA A 71 9.38 -5.37 1.04
C ALA A 71 10.66 -6.15 0.68
N GLU A 72 10.60 -7.47 0.62
CA GLU A 72 11.73 -8.34 0.22
C GLU A 72 11.70 -8.70 -1.27
N ALA A 73 10.68 -8.28 -2.03
CA ALA A 73 10.59 -8.56 -3.46
C ALA A 73 11.51 -7.63 -4.29
N GLU A 74 12.60 -8.17 -4.83
CA GLU A 74 13.62 -7.39 -5.58
C GLU A 74 13.05 -6.64 -6.80
N GLY A 75 12.05 -7.22 -7.47
CA GLY A 75 11.41 -6.63 -8.66
C GLY A 75 10.31 -5.60 -8.38
N SER A 76 10.00 -5.33 -7.11
CA SER A 76 8.94 -4.42 -6.70
C SER A 76 9.51 -3.05 -6.34
N TYR A 77 9.18 -2.01 -7.12
CA TYR A 77 9.52 -0.64 -6.74
C TYR A 77 8.88 -0.28 -5.40
N THR A 78 7.62 -0.63 -5.20
CA THR A 78 6.90 -0.46 -3.93
C THR A 78 7.66 -1.12 -2.77
N GLY A 79 8.12 -2.37 -2.95
CA GLY A 79 8.91 -3.12 -1.99
C GLY A 79 10.20 -2.41 -1.59
N GLN A 80 10.94 -1.87 -2.56
CA GLN A 80 12.20 -1.14 -2.32
C GLN A 80 12.01 0.08 -1.40
N PHE A 81 10.91 0.84 -1.56
CA PHE A 81 10.59 1.97 -0.68
C PHE A 81 9.98 1.53 0.64
N LEU A 82 9.11 0.52 0.62
CA LEU A 82 8.45 -0.02 1.80
C LEU A 82 9.46 -0.61 2.80
N LYS A 83 10.51 -1.27 2.30
CA LYS A 83 11.62 -1.79 3.11
C LYS A 83 12.26 -0.73 4.00
N ARG A 84 12.47 0.48 3.47
CA ARG A 84 13.05 1.62 4.22
C ARG A 84 12.12 2.09 5.34
N VAL A 85 10.82 2.15 5.06
CA VAL A 85 9.80 2.59 6.02
C VAL A 85 9.58 1.56 7.13
N LEU A 86 9.62 0.27 6.82
CA LEU A 86 9.41 -0.81 7.79
C LEU A 86 10.65 -1.08 8.67
N PHE A 87 11.85 -1.09 8.07
CA PHE A 87 13.07 -1.53 8.76
C PHE A 87 14.07 -0.41 9.06
N GLY A 88 13.76 0.84 8.69
CA GLY A 88 14.62 2.00 8.99
C GLY A 88 15.96 2.00 8.25
N GLN A 89 15.99 1.45 7.04
CA GLN A 89 17.17 1.43 6.15
C GLN A 89 17.26 2.69 5.27
#